data_AF-A0A1X2HR02-F1
#
_entry.id   AF-A0A1X2HR02-F1
#
_cell.length_a   1.000
_cell.length_b   1.000
_cell.length_c   1.000
_cell.angle_alpha   90.00
_cell.angle_beta   90.00
_cell.angle_gamma   90.00
#
_symmetry.space_group_name_H-M   'P 1'
#
loop_
_entity.id
_entity.type
_entity.pdbx_description
1 polymer ?
#
loop_
_entity_poly.entity_id
_entity_poly.type
_entity_poly.pdbx_seq_one_letter_code
_entity_poly.pdbx_strand_id
1 'polypeptide(L)'
;MLTRKQRYRIGGAEYRALDLLARLVPLFYVVHVVAFAFGFRIYVAVSRYAQQVLEDGQVSPWYWSFYVSLASFNNLGLVPLDASMIPFINAPAPLLMSAALIILGNTGYAIALRFLLRLIYVLTPSSNVMDRDTLRLLLDHPRRCYSMLFTSTQTYWLIAILIVINLVEVTVFLATNFWLPVLQGIPWGSRVLDAFYQGVTIRNAGFTTISIMDLNPGTQIIYIVCMYISVYPVGISIRNSNIYQVSHLTASILCLCLRTYVCVLYVFVFNEYYALQPRTVLRNVSWAFIIVITTSRKRNSKSLRTTTPQAPVEHVSNGFLHSAVR
;
A
#
# COMPACT_ATOMS: atom_id res chain seq x y z
N MET A 1 0.24 37.21 8.41
CA MET A 1 -0.50 36.40 9.40
C MET A 1 -1.88 36.05 8.83
N LEU A 2 -2.33 34.79 8.93
CA LEU A 2 -3.67 34.38 8.48
C LEU A 2 -4.75 34.87 9.46
N THR A 3 -5.79 35.51 8.92
CA THR A 3 -6.99 35.97 9.66
C THR A 3 -7.72 34.78 10.30
N ARG A 4 -8.34 34.97 11.48
CA ARG A 4 -9.00 33.89 12.27
C ARG A 4 -10.04 33.09 11.45
N LYS A 5 -10.81 33.76 10.60
CA LYS A 5 -11.78 33.13 9.68
C LYS A 5 -11.10 32.23 8.63
N GLN A 6 -9.93 32.63 8.14
CA GLN A 6 -9.17 31.90 7.12
C GLN A 6 -8.55 30.63 7.70
N ARG A 7 -8.08 30.68 8.96
CA ARG A 7 -7.65 29.48 9.71
C ARG A 7 -8.77 28.47 9.91
N TYR A 8 -9.98 28.92 10.26
CA TYR A 8 -11.13 28.03 10.45
C TYR A 8 -11.57 27.36 9.13
N ARG A 9 -11.58 28.10 8.02
CA ARG A 9 -11.89 27.56 6.68
C ARG A 9 -10.87 26.52 6.22
N ILE A 10 -9.58 26.76 6.46
CA ILE A 10 -8.51 25.81 6.13
C ILE A 10 -8.63 24.55 7.00
N GLY A 11 -8.83 24.69 8.32
CA GLY A 11 -9.00 23.53 9.22
C GLY A 11 -10.23 22.67 8.89
N GLY A 12 -11.34 23.29 8.48
CA GLY A 12 -12.53 22.56 8.03
C GLY A 12 -12.31 21.79 6.73
N ALA A 13 -11.51 22.33 5.80
CA ALA A 13 -11.13 21.62 4.58
C ALA A 13 -10.14 20.46 4.87
N GLU A 14 -9.17 20.66 5.75
CA GLU A 14 -8.22 19.62 6.18
C GLU A 14 -8.93 18.44 6.85
N TYR A 15 -9.92 18.70 7.71
CA TYR A 15 -10.71 17.63 8.33
C TYR A 15 -11.49 16.79 7.32
N ARG A 16 -12.14 17.43 6.34
CA ARG A 16 -12.85 16.72 5.26
C ARG A 16 -11.91 15.92 4.36
N ALA A 17 -10.74 16.48 4.07
CA ALA A 17 -9.69 15.79 3.32
C ALA A 17 -9.24 14.50 4.04
N LEU A 18 -9.07 14.55 5.37
CA LEU A 18 -8.71 13.39 6.18
C LEU A 18 -9.84 12.34 6.25
N ASP A 19 -11.10 12.75 6.41
CA ASP A 19 -12.25 11.82 6.40
C ASP A 19 -12.41 11.12 5.04
N LEU A 20 -12.27 11.85 3.93
CA LEU A 20 -12.28 11.28 2.59
C LEU A 20 -11.17 10.25 2.43
N LEU A 21 -9.94 10.61 2.84
CA LEU A 21 -8.80 9.72 2.71
C LEU A 21 -8.92 8.47 3.59
N ALA A 22 -9.44 8.61 4.81
CA ALA A 22 -9.67 7.50 5.73
C ALA A 22 -10.63 6.45 5.17
N ARG A 23 -11.55 6.84 4.28
CA ARG A 23 -12.45 5.91 3.57
C ARG A 23 -11.84 5.41 2.26
N LEU A 24 -11.15 6.29 1.53
CA LEU A 24 -10.58 5.99 0.23
C LEU A 24 -9.46 4.95 0.29
N VAL A 25 -8.55 5.05 1.26
CA VAL A 25 -7.40 4.14 1.40
C VAL A 25 -7.82 2.67 1.62
N PRO A 26 -8.68 2.33 2.59
CA PRO A 26 -9.12 0.94 2.76
C PRO A 26 -9.96 0.46 1.57
N LEU A 27 -10.77 1.34 0.95
CA LEU A 27 -11.52 1.00 -0.26
C LEU A 27 -10.58 0.65 -1.42
N PHE A 28 -9.54 1.47 -1.65
CA PHE A 28 -8.51 1.23 -2.66
C PHE A 28 -7.87 -0.14 -2.45
N TYR A 29 -7.49 -0.46 -1.22
CA TYR A 29 -6.89 -1.76 -0.88
C TYR A 29 -7.83 -2.93 -1.19
N VAL A 30 -9.06 -2.91 -0.67
CA VAL A 30 -10.02 -4.00 -0.84
C VAL A 30 -10.40 -4.20 -2.30
N VAL A 31 -10.67 -3.11 -3.03
CA VAL A 31 -11.06 -3.18 -4.45
C VAL A 31 -9.97 -3.83 -5.28
N HIS A 32 -8.70 -3.43 -5.12
CA HIS A 32 -7.62 -4.01 -5.92
C HIS A 32 -7.34 -5.47 -5.54
N VAL A 33 -7.26 -5.79 -4.25
CA VAL A 33 -7.01 -7.18 -3.81
C VAL A 33 -8.13 -8.11 -4.28
N VAL A 34 -9.39 -7.71 -4.11
CA VAL A 34 -10.54 -8.54 -4.51
C VAL A 34 -10.65 -8.66 -6.03
N ALA A 35 -10.49 -7.55 -6.77
CA ALA A 35 -10.57 -7.57 -8.23
C ALA A 35 -9.51 -8.50 -8.85
N PHE A 36 -8.26 -8.41 -8.40
CA PHE A 36 -7.22 -9.29 -8.88
C PHE A 36 -7.38 -10.74 -8.38
N ALA A 37 -7.90 -10.96 -7.16
CA ALA A 37 -8.20 -12.32 -6.69
C ALA A 37 -9.22 -13.02 -7.58
N PHE A 38 -10.27 -12.32 -8.00
CA PHE A 38 -11.21 -12.85 -9.00
C PHE A 38 -10.53 -13.07 -10.35
N GLY A 39 -9.64 -12.18 -10.79
CA GLY A 39 -8.89 -12.39 -12.03
C GLY A 39 -7.98 -13.63 -11.99
N PHE A 40 -7.26 -13.87 -10.90
CA PHE A 40 -6.46 -15.10 -10.73
C PHE A 40 -7.35 -16.33 -10.73
N ARG A 41 -8.52 -16.25 -10.08
CA ARG A 41 -9.49 -17.34 -10.07
C ARG A 41 -10.04 -17.65 -11.45
N ILE A 42 -10.31 -16.63 -12.26
CA ILE A 42 -10.75 -16.78 -13.66
C ILE A 42 -9.64 -17.43 -14.47
N TYR A 43 -8.39 -16.97 -14.32
CA TYR A 43 -7.25 -17.59 -15.00
C TYR A 43 -7.10 -19.07 -14.67
N VAL A 44 -7.16 -19.44 -13.39
CA VAL A 44 -7.11 -20.83 -12.95
C VAL A 44 -8.32 -21.63 -13.45
N ALA A 45 -9.49 -21.01 -13.61
CA ALA A 45 -10.67 -21.70 -14.18
C ALA A 45 -10.46 -22.07 -15.66
N VAL A 46 -9.78 -21.21 -16.42
CA VAL A 46 -9.60 -21.36 -17.87
C VAL A 46 -8.40 -22.25 -18.19
N SER A 47 -7.31 -22.15 -17.43
CA SER A 47 -6.07 -22.88 -17.69
C SER A 47 -6.07 -24.25 -17.01
N ARG A 48 -6.09 -25.33 -17.81
CA ARG A 48 -5.92 -26.71 -17.32
C ARG A 48 -4.57 -26.93 -16.65
N TYR A 49 -3.52 -26.31 -17.19
CA TYR A 49 -2.19 -26.35 -16.59
C TYR A 49 -2.17 -25.77 -15.17
N ALA A 50 -2.81 -24.61 -14.98
CA ALA A 50 -2.88 -24.00 -13.65
C ALA A 50 -3.71 -24.84 -12.65
N GLN A 51 -4.71 -25.59 -13.12
CA GLN A 51 -5.45 -26.54 -12.27
C GLN A 51 -4.55 -27.68 -11.82
N GLN A 52 -3.83 -28.31 -12.76
CA GLN A 52 -2.91 -29.41 -12.46
C GLN A 52 -1.84 -29.00 -11.45
N VAL A 53 -1.18 -27.85 -11.67
CA VAL A 53 -0.16 -27.32 -10.74
C VAL A 53 -0.69 -27.14 -9.31
N LEU A 54 -1.95 -26.71 -9.16
CA LEU A 54 -2.57 -26.51 -7.84
C LEU A 54 -3.06 -27.81 -7.22
N GLU A 55 -3.52 -28.77 -8.03
CA GLU A 55 -3.87 -30.12 -7.60
C GLU A 55 -2.65 -30.87 -7.07
N ASP A 56 -1.53 -30.81 -7.81
CA ASP A 56 -0.25 -31.41 -7.41
C ASP A 56 0.28 -30.79 -6.10
N GLY A 57 0.10 -29.48 -5.94
CA GLY A 57 0.43 -28.76 -4.70
C GLY A 57 -0.57 -28.94 -3.56
N GLN A 58 -1.68 -29.67 -3.77
CA GLN A 58 -2.77 -29.85 -2.80
C GLN A 58 -3.37 -28.52 -2.29
N VAL A 59 -3.33 -27.46 -3.10
CA VAL A 59 -3.80 -26.12 -2.72
C VAL A 59 -5.14 -25.83 -3.39
N SER A 60 -6.13 -25.40 -2.61
CA SER A 60 -7.42 -25.03 -3.19
C SER A 60 -7.29 -23.79 -4.11
N PRO A 61 -7.89 -23.79 -5.33
CA PRO A 61 -7.80 -22.68 -6.28
C PRO A 61 -8.25 -21.32 -5.75
N TRP A 62 -9.29 -21.33 -4.92
CA TRP A 62 -9.81 -20.13 -4.28
C TRP A 62 -8.82 -19.56 -3.28
N TYR A 63 -8.25 -20.42 -2.42
CA TYR A 63 -7.26 -20.00 -1.44
C TYR A 63 -6.02 -19.42 -2.11
N TRP A 64 -5.48 -20.12 -3.12
CA TRP A 64 -4.32 -19.63 -3.87
C TRP A 64 -4.56 -18.25 -4.48
N SER A 65 -5.71 -18.05 -5.14
CA SER A 65 -6.02 -16.79 -5.83
C SER A 65 -6.12 -15.59 -4.89
N PHE A 66 -6.79 -15.76 -3.74
CA PHE A 66 -6.89 -14.70 -2.73
C PHE A 66 -5.56 -14.47 -2.02
N TYR A 67 -4.85 -15.54 -1.68
CA TYR A 67 -3.57 -15.45 -0.99
C TYR A 67 -2.52 -14.75 -1.85
N VAL A 68 -2.34 -15.17 -3.10
CA VAL A 68 -1.37 -14.57 -4.02
C VAL A 68 -1.69 -13.09 -4.28
N SER A 69 -2.97 -12.72 -4.37
CA SER A 69 -3.37 -11.32 -4.51
C SER A 69 -2.99 -10.49 -3.29
N LEU A 70 -3.23 -11.03 -2.09
CA LEU A 70 -2.87 -10.39 -0.82
C LEU A 70 -1.35 -10.26 -0.67
N ALA A 71 -0.62 -11.34 -0.98
CA ALA A 71 0.83 -11.40 -0.89
C ALA A 71 1.50 -10.48 -1.91
N SER A 72 0.98 -10.43 -3.14
CA SER A 72 1.50 -9.54 -4.19
C SER A 72 1.26 -8.07 -3.86
N PHE A 73 0.06 -7.70 -3.38
CA PHE A 73 -0.25 -6.30 -3.03
C PHE A 73 0.59 -5.78 -1.86
N ASN A 74 0.87 -6.65 -0.87
CA ASN A 74 1.63 -6.27 0.32
C ASN A 74 3.13 -6.54 0.18
N ASN A 75 3.60 -7.01 -0.98
CA ASN A 75 4.99 -7.37 -1.22
C ASN A 75 5.50 -8.36 -0.14
N LEU A 76 4.78 -9.46 0.08
CA LEU A 76 5.13 -10.47 1.10
C LEU A 76 6.03 -11.60 0.57
N GLY A 77 5.91 -11.95 -0.71
CA GLY A 77 6.70 -13.03 -1.35
C GLY A 77 6.33 -14.44 -0.95
N LEU A 78 5.35 -14.58 -0.08
CA LEU A 78 4.82 -15.86 0.32
C LEU A 78 3.81 -16.33 -0.73
N VAL A 79 3.90 -17.60 -1.08
CA VAL A 79 2.93 -18.32 -1.93
C VAL A 79 2.64 -19.63 -1.21
N PRO A 80 1.41 -20.15 -1.25
CA PRO A 80 1.11 -21.44 -0.62
C PRO A 80 1.66 -22.63 -1.42
N LEU A 81 2.39 -22.40 -2.51
CA LEU A 81 3.13 -23.42 -3.25
C LEU A 81 4.60 -23.35 -2.85
N ASP A 82 5.22 -24.51 -2.65
CA ASP A 82 6.64 -24.64 -2.29
C ASP A 82 7.57 -24.00 -3.32
N ALA A 83 7.21 -24.09 -4.61
CA ALA A 83 7.99 -23.56 -5.73
C ALA A 83 7.67 -22.09 -6.08
N SER A 84 7.00 -21.32 -5.21
CA SER A 84 6.62 -19.93 -5.46
C SER A 84 5.87 -19.76 -6.81
N MET A 85 6.39 -18.95 -7.73
CA MET A 85 5.85 -18.71 -9.08
C MET A 85 6.62 -19.43 -10.18
N ILE A 86 7.56 -20.31 -9.85
CA ILE A 86 8.36 -21.08 -10.82
C ILE A 86 7.49 -21.91 -11.78
N PRO A 87 6.41 -22.60 -11.33
CA PRO A 87 5.54 -23.33 -12.25
C PRO A 87 4.87 -22.41 -13.30
N PHE A 88 4.75 -21.12 -13.02
CA PHE A 88 4.09 -20.16 -13.92
C PHE A 88 5.04 -19.43 -14.87
N ILE A 89 6.28 -19.91 -15.03
CA ILE A 89 7.31 -19.30 -15.90
C ILE A 89 6.85 -19.10 -17.36
N ASN A 90 6.05 -20.02 -17.90
CA ASN A 90 5.49 -19.91 -19.26
C ASN A 90 4.06 -19.34 -19.30
N ALA A 91 3.55 -18.87 -18.17
CA ALA A 91 2.19 -18.40 -18.01
C ALA A 91 2.15 -16.87 -17.87
N PRO A 92 1.87 -16.11 -18.94
CA PRO A 92 2.04 -14.66 -18.89
C PRO A 92 1.01 -13.95 -18.00
N ALA A 93 -0.22 -14.45 -17.95
CA ALA A 93 -1.30 -13.84 -17.19
C ALA A 93 -1.02 -13.73 -15.67
N PRO A 94 -0.70 -14.82 -14.94
CA PRO A 94 -0.45 -14.74 -13.50
C PRO A 94 0.77 -13.87 -13.17
N LEU A 95 1.82 -13.92 -13.99
CA LEU A 95 3.02 -13.09 -13.81
C LEU A 95 2.70 -11.60 -13.97
N LEU A 96 2.01 -11.21 -15.05
CA LEU A 96 1.63 -9.81 -15.28
C LEU A 96 0.66 -9.30 -14.21
N MET A 97 -0.30 -10.12 -13.80
CA MET A 97 -1.24 -9.76 -12.75
C MET A 97 -0.54 -9.55 -11.40
N SER A 98 0.38 -10.45 -11.03
CA SER A 98 1.17 -10.32 -9.81
C SER A 98 2.11 -9.11 -9.89
N ALA A 99 2.78 -8.88 -11.02
CA ALA A 99 3.65 -7.71 -11.20
C ALA A 99 2.86 -6.40 -11.07
N ALA A 100 1.66 -6.32 -11.67
CA ALA A 100 0.78 -5.17 -11.55
C ALA A 100 0.36 -4.91 -10.10
N LEU A 101 0.03 -5.96 -9.34
CA LEU A 101 -0.28 -5.88 -7.92
C LEU A 101 0.91 -5.40 -7.07
N ILE A 102 2.12 -5.89 -7.35
CA ILE A 102 3.34 -5.47 -6.65
C ILE A 102 3.63 -3.99 -6.90
N ILE A 103 3.46 -3.53 -8.15
CA ILE A 103 3.63 -2.13 -8.52
C ILE A 103 2.53 -1.26 -7.89
N LEU A 104 1.26 -1.66 -7.95
CA LEU A 104 0.14 -0.90 -7.34
C LEU A 104 0.15 -0.93 -5.81
N GLY A 105 0.77 -1.97 -5.25
CA GLY A 105 1.01 -2.18 -3.84
C GLY A 105 2.08 -1.23 -3.30
N ASN A 106 3.02 -1.75 -2.52
CA ASN A 106 3.93 -0.91 -1.73
C ASN A 106 4.77 0.07 -2.58
N THR A 107 5.21 -0.33 -3.79
CA THR A 107 6.15 0.48 -4.58
C THR A 107 5.50 1.69 -5.25
N GLY A 108 4.32 1.53 -5.83
CA GLY A 108 3.61 2.55 -6.60
C GLY A 108 2.35 3.07 -5.92
N TYR A 109 2.08 2.69 -4.66
CA TYR A 109 0.92 3.15 -3.91
C TYR A 109 0.74 4.67 -3.95
N ALA A 110 1.81 5.43 -3.72
CA ALA A 110 1.76 6.89 -3.72
C ALA A 110 1.43 7.48 -5.10
N ILE A 111 1.89 6.81 -6.17
CA ILE A 111 1.60 7.20 -7.55
C ILE A 111 0.13 6.88 -7.87
N ALA A 112 -0.30 5.65 -7.61
CA ALA A 112 -1.65 5.17 -7.87
C ALA A 112 -2.71 5.99 -7.11
N LEU A 113 -2.47 6.26 -5.82
CA LEU A 113 -3.34 7.10 -5.00
C LEU A 113 -3.44 8.53 -5.55
N ARG A 114 -2.33 9.12 -6.01
CA ARG A 114 -2.35 10.46 -6.61
C ARG A 114 -3.15 10.50 -7.91
N PHE A 115 -2.98 9.49 -8.78
CA PHE A 115 -3.79 9.37 -9.99
C PHE A 115 -5.28 9.17 -9.66
N LEU A 116 -5.60 8.35 -8.67
CA LEU A 116 -6.98 8.15 -8.20
C LEU A 116 -7.59 9.46 -7.68
N LEU A 117 -6.87 10.22 -6.86
CA LEU A 117 -7.34 11.52 -6.36
C LEU A 117 -7.54 12.52 -7.49
N ARG A 118 -6.66 12.53 -8.49
CA ARG A 118 -6.82 13.36 -9.69
C ARG A 118 -8.02 12.92 -10.52
N LEU A 119 -8.26 11.62 -10.66
CA LEU A 119 -9.43 11.06 -11.33
C LEU A 119 -10.72 11.50 -10.62
N ILE A 120 -10.78 11.36 -9.29
CA ILE A 120 -11.91 11.82 -8.48
C ILE A 120 -12.13 13.33 -8.66
N TYR A 121 -11.06 14.14 -8.67
CA TYR A 121 -11.15 15.59 -8.91
C TYR A 121 -11.73 15.94 -10.29
N VAL A 122 -11.36 15.21 -11.35
CA VAL A 122 -11.89 15.43 -12.70
C VAL A 122 -13.33 14.95 -12.81
N LEU A 123 -13.68 13.83 -12.17
CA LEU A 123 -15.04 13.28 -12.17
C LEU A 123 -16.01 14.06 -11.27
N THR A 124 -15.50 14.82 -10.29
CA THR A 124 -16.34 15.62 -9.40
C THR A 124 -16.95 16.80 -10.18
N PRO A 125 -18.28 16.86 -10.33
CA PRO A 125 -18.94 17.92 -11.08
C PRO A 125 -18.74 19.28 -10.42
N SER A 126 -18.70 20.34 -11.23
CA SER A 126 -18.46 21.72 -10.79
C SER A 126 -19.52 22.26 -9.82
N SER A 127 -20.62 21.54 -9.60
CA SER A 127 -21.64 21.87 -8.60
C SER A 127 -21.15 21.69 -7.15
N ASN A 128 -20.24 20.75 -6.88
CA ASN A 128 -19.71 20.48 -5.54
C ASN A 128 -18.42 21.28 -5.28
N VAL A 129 -18.56 22.60 -5.19
CA VAL A 129 -17.43 23.54 -4.95
C VAL A 129 -16.62 23.16 -3.71
N MET A 130 -17.28 22.66 -2.67
CA MET A 130 -16.66 22.35 -1.38
C MET A 130 -15.74 21.12 -1.41
N ASP A 131 -16.12 20.08 -2.14
CA ASP A 131 -15.30 18.86 -2.30
C ASP A 131 -14.15 19.13 -3.27
N ARG A 132 -14.39 19.94 -4.29
CA ARG A 132 -13.37 20.36 -5.25
C ARG A 132 -12.28 21.21 -4.61
N ASP A 133 -12.66 22.16 -3.73
CA ASP A 133 -11.72 22.94 -2.92
C ASP A 133 -10.91 22.04 -1.97
N THR A 134 -11.56 21.04 -1.37
CA THR A 134 -10.92 20.08 -0.46
C THR A 134 -9.92 19.19 -1.20
N LEU A 135 -10.29 18.64 -2.37
CA LEU A 135 -9.42 17.84 -3.23
C LEU A 135 -8.24 18.67 -3.75
N ARG A 136 -8.49 19.93 -4.17
CA ARG A 136 -7.43 20.84 -4.63
C ARG A 136 -6.43 21.12 -3.52
N LEU A 137 -6.90 21.40 -2.30
CA LEU A 137 -6.03 21.61 -1.13
C LEU A 137 -5.20 20.36 -0.83
N LEU A 138 -5.78 19.16 -0.95
CA LEU A 138 -5.09 17.88 -0.76
C LEU A 138 -4.04 17.63 -1.86
N LEU A 139 -4.33 17.95 -3.12
CA LEU A 139 -3.41 17.80 -4.26
C LEU A 139 -2.23 18.79 -4.21
N ASP A 140 -2.49 20.02 -3.76
CA ASP A 140 -1.52 21.13 -3.66
C ASP A 140 -0.63 20.99 -2.40
N HIS A 141 -1.21 20.58 -1.27
CA HIS A 141 -0.51 20.42 0.01
C HIS A 141 -0.58 18.98 0.56
N PRO A 142 -0.14 17.97 -0.21
CA PRO A 142 -0.36 16.56 0.12
C PRO A 142 0.24 16.14 1.46
N ARG A 143 1.41 16.69 1.79
CA ARG A 143 2.16 16.35 3.01
C ARG A 143 1.53 16.88 4.31
N ARG A 144 0.55 17.80 4.24
CA ARG A 144 -0.19 18.25 5.44
C ARG A 144 -1.26 17.25 5.87
N CYS A 145 -1.82 16.51 4.93
CA CYS A 145 -2.93 15.59 5.18
C CYS A 145 -2.48 14.11 5.17
N TYR A 146 -1.45 13.76 4.39
CA TYR A 146 -0.98 12.38 4.29
C TYR A 146 0.50 12.27 3.96
N SER A 147 1.27 11.64 4.85
CA SER A 147 2.73 11.50 4.71
C SER A 147 3.16 10.65 3.51
N MET A 148 2.31 9.72 3.03
CA MET A 148 2.63 8.89 1.86
C MET A 148 2.21 9.52 0.52
N LEU A 149 1.56 10.69 0.52
CA LEU A 149 1.20 11.36 -0.72
C LEU A 149 2.34 12.30 -1.14
N PHE A 150 3.05 11.92 -2.21
CA PHE A 150 4.14 12.72 -2.76
C PHE A 150 3.62 13.91 -3.57
N THR A 151 4.43 14.97 -3.66
CA THR A 151 4.13 16.13 -4.53
C THR A 151 4.24 15.74 -6.02
N SER A 152 3.54 16.47 -6.91
CA SER A 152 3.49 16.14 -8.35
C SER A 152 4.86 15.91 -8.98
N THR A 153 5.81 16.80 -8.72
CA THR A 153 7.16 16.71 -9.30
C THR A 153 7.89 15.45 -8.81
N GLN A 154 7.78 15.14 -7.52
CA GLN A 154 8.40 13.96 -6.92
C GLN A 154 7.78 12.67 -7.46
N THR A 155 6.48 12.63 -7.74
CA THR A 155 5.86 11.44 -8.34
C THR A 155 6.39 11.14 -9.73
N TYR A 156 6.64 12.15 -10.58
CA TYR A 156 7.22 11.92 -11.91
C TYR A 156 8.67 11.46 -11.83
N TRP A 157 9.46 12.03 -10.92
CA TRP A 157 10.83 11.53 -10.66
C TRP A 157 10.83 10.08 -10.18
N LEU A 158 9.91 9.70 -9.29
CA LEU A 158 9.80 8.34 -8.79
C LEU A 158 9.39 7.37 -9.89
N ILE A 159 8.46 7.75 -10.78
CA ILE A 159 8.10 6.98 -11.98
C ILE A 159 9.31 6.81 -12.90
N ALA A 160 10.05 7.89 -13.19
CA ALA A 160 11.20 7.84 -14.08
C ALA A 160 12.31 6.91 -13.53
N ILE A 161 12.65 7.05 -12.25
CA ILE A 161 13.64 6.20 -11.58
C ILE A 161 13.18 4.73 -11.59
N LEU A 162 11.90 4.48 -11.30
CA LEU A 162 11.35 3.13 -11.31
C LEU A 162 11.48 2.48 -12.70
N ILE A 163 11.13 3.21 -13.76
CA ILE A 163 11.26 2.71 -15.13
C ILE A 163 12.72 2.42 -15.46
N VAL A 164 13.63 3.34 -15.16
CA VAL A 164 15.07 3.18 -15.45
C VAL A 164 15.64 1.96 -14.72
N ILE A 165 15.35 1.79 -13.43
CA ILE A 165 15.85 0.65 -12.65
C ILE A 165 15.35 -0.69 -13.24
N ASN A 166 14.05 -0.80 -13.53
CA ASN A 166 13.49 -2.03 -14.12
C ASN A 166 14.07 -2.31 -15.51
N LEU A 167 14.31 -1.28 -16.34
CA LEU A 167 14.93 -1.46 -17.66
C LEU A 167 16.36 -1.97 -17.55
N VAL A 168 17.14 -1.44 -16.59
CA VAL A 168 18.50 -1.92 -16.30
C VAL A 168 18.46 -3.39 -15.85
N GLU A 169 17.56 -3.74 -14.93
CA GLU A 169 17.41 -5.12 -14.43
C GLU A 169 17.06 -6.10 -15.55
N VAL A 170 16.08 -5.76 -16.40
CA VAL A 170 15.71 -6.59 -17.56
C VAL A 170 16.88 -6.76 -18.52
N THR A 171 17.59 -5.67 -18.81
CA THR A 171 18.73 -5.69 -19.74
C THR A 171 19.85 -6.57 -19.20
N VAL A 172 20.22 -6.40 -17.93
CA VAL A 172 21.25 -7.20 -17.25
C VAL A 172 20.86 -8.67 -17.24
N PHE A 173 19.62 -8.97 -16.88
CA PHE A 173 19.12 -10.34 -16.82
C PHE A 173 19.24 -11.04 -18.17
N LEU A 174 18.77 -10.40 -19.24
CA LEU A 174 18.82 -10.98 -20.59
C LEU A 174 20.27 -11.09 -21.11
N ALA A 175 21.10 -10.08 -20.88
CA ALA A 175 22.49 -10.06 -21.34
C ALA A 175 23.39 -11.08 -20.62
N THR A 176 23.12 -11.37 -19.35
CA THR A 176 24.00 -12.18 -18.50
C THR A 176 23.57 -13.64 -18.44
N ASN A 177 22.30 -13.94 -18.72
CA ASN A 177 21.74 -15.28 -18.55
C ASN A 177 21.35 -16.00 -19.86
N PHE A 178 21.59 -15.43 -21.04
CA PHE A 178 21.09 -16.00 -22.30
C PHE A 178 21.62 -17.41 -22.65
N TRP A 179 22.82 -17.78 -22.17
CA TRP A 179 23.43 -19.08 -22.42
C TRP A 179 23.17 -20.12 -21.32
N LEU A 180 22.49 -19.75 -20.22
CA LEU A 180 22.34 -20.68 -19.11
C LEU A 180 21.35 -21.81 -19.41
N PRO A 181 21.64 -23.04 -18.93
CA PRO A 181 20.78 -24.21 -19.14
C PRO A 181 19.38 -24.03 -18.56
N VAL A 182 19.24 -23.24 -17.49
CA VAL A 182 17.94 -22.95 -16.85
C VAL A 182 16.97 -22.21 -17.77
N LEU A 183 17.47 -21.49 -18.76
CA LEU A 183 16.65 -20.80 -19.75
C LEU A 183 16.50 -21.61 -21.05
N GLN A 184 17.21 -22.73 -21.21
CA GLN A 184 17.11 -23.59 -22.40
C GLN A 184 15.72 -24.23 -22.46
N GLY A 185 15.05 -24.12 -23.61
CA GLY A 185 13.67 -24.59 -23.81
C GLY A 185 12.58 -23.55 -23.51
N ILE A 186 12.90 -22.43 -22.88
CA ILE A 186 11.95 -21.34 -22.65
C ILE A 186 11.93 -20.40 -23.88
N PRO A 187 10.75 -20.12 -24.48
CA PRO A 187 10.65 -19.22 -25.62
C PRO A 187 11.06 -17.79 -25.24
N TRP A 188 11.62 -17.05 -26.20
CA TRP A 188 12.14 -15.69 -25.96
C TRP A 188 11.11 -14.74 -25.35
N GLY A 189 9.83 -14.86 -25.72
CA GLY A 189 8.75 -14.04 -25.13
C GLY A 189 8.60 -14.24 -23.62
N SER A 190 8.62 -15.49 -23.15
CA SER A 190 8.57 -15.79 -21.71
C SER A 190 9.83 -15.29 -21.01
N ARG A 191 11.02 -15.45 -21.62
CA ARG A 191 12.28 -14.97 -21.02
C ARG A 191 12.27 -13.46 -20.71
N VAL A 192 11.74 -12.66 -21.63
CA VAL A 192 11.61 -11.20 -21.42
C VAL A 192 10.60 -10.89 -20.32
N LEU A 193 9.49 -11.63 -20.28
CA LEU A 193 8.49 -11.48 -19.23
C LEU A 193 9.03 -11.91 -17.86
N ASP A 194 9.78 -13.00 -17.79
CA ASP A 194 10.42 -13.48 -16.56
C ASP A 194 11.46 -12.49 -16.07
N ALA A 195 12.27 -11.93 -16.96
CA ALA A 195 13.21 -10.86 -16.64
C ALA A 195 12.49 -9.65 -16.04
N PHE A 196 11.37 -9.24 -16.66
CA PHE A 196 10.55 -8.13 -16.16
C PHE A 196 9.93 -8.46 -14.80
N TYR A 197 9.33 -9.64 -14.66
CA TYR A 197 8.71 -10.08 -13.41
C TYR A 197 9.74 -10.13 -12.29
N GLN A 198 10.90 -10.75 -12.53
CA GLN A 198 11.97 -10.88 -11.55
C GLN A 198 12.54 -9.50 -11.15
N GLY A 199 12.71 -8.56 -12.08
CA GLY A 199 13.08 -7.18 -11.76
C GLY A 199 12.03 -6.46 -10.89
N VAL A 200 10.74 -6.72 -11.15
CA VAL A 200 9.67 -6.18 -10.30
C VAL A 200 9.69 -6.80 -8.90
N THR A 201 9.99 -8.09 -8.78
CA THR A 201 9.85 -8.83 -7.51
C THR A 201 11.00 -8.62 -6.54
N ILE A 202 12.22 -8.36 -7.02
CA ILE A 202 13.35 -8.05 -6.14
C ILE A 202 13.15 -6.78 -5.31
N ARG A 203 12.17 -5.94 -5.68
CA ARG A 203 11.80 -4.72 -4.94
C ARG A 203 10.84 -5.03 -3.80
N ASN A 204 11.38 -5.71 -2.79
CA ASN A 204 10.74 -6.11 -1.53
C ASN A 204 9.59 -7.11 -1.69
N ALA A 205 9.28 -7.62 -2.89
CA ALA A 205 8.15 -8.52 -3.08
C ALA A 205 8.51 -10.00 -2.97
N GLY A 206 9.75 -10.40 -3.26
CA GLY A 206 10.27 -11.72 -2.88
C GLY A 206 9.76 -12.93 -3.68
N PHE A 207 8.96 -12.75 -4.73
CA PHE A 207 8.56 -13.86 -5.60
C PHE A 207 9.68 -14.25 -6.57
N THR A 208 9.76 -15.54 -6.86
CA THR A 208 10.74 -16.12 -7.78
C THR A 208 10.04 -16.90 -8.89
N THR A 209 10.40 -16.60 -10.13
CA THR A 209 10.04 -17.44 -11.31
C THR A 209 11.18 -18.34 -11.73
N ILE A 210 12.40 -17.94 -11.42
CA ILE A 210 13.61 -18.72 -11.65
C ILE A 210 14.36 -18.82 -10.33
N SER A 211 14.92 -19.99 -10.08
CA SER A 211 15.77 -20.22 -8.91
C SER A 211 16.95 -19.25 -8.92
N ILE A 212 17.09 -18.48 -7.84
CA ILE A 212 18.18 -17.51 -7.67
C ILE A 212 19.53 -18.21 -7.66
N MET A 213 19.59 -19.45 -7.20
CA MET A 213 20.81 -20.26 -7.12
C MET A 213 21.38 -20.60 -8.51
N ASP A 214 20.50 -20.71 -9.51
CA ASP A 214 20.88 -21.12 -10.86
C ASP A 214 21.11 -19.92 -11.80
N LEU A 215 21.00 -18.70 -11.28
CA LEU A 215 21.29 -17.48 -12.01
C LEU A 215 22.80 -17.18 -12.00
N ASN A 216 23.27 -16.49 -13.04
CA ASN A 216 24.67 -16.05 -13.11
C ASN A 216 25.01 -15.18 -11.88
N PRO A 217 26.16 -15.41 -11.21
CA PRO A 217 26.61 -14.60 -10.08
C PRO A 217 26.60 -13.09 -10.34
N GLY A 218 26.87 -12.65 -11.58
CA GLY A 218 26.79 -11.24 -11.95
C GLY A 218 25.39 -10.65 -11.78
N THR A 219 24.35 -11.42 -12.13
CA THR A 219 22.94 -11.04 -11.95
C THR A 219 22.58 -10.95 -10.47
N GLN A 220 23.05 -11.91 -9.66
CA GLN A 220 22.81 -11.92 -8.22
C GLN A 220 23.38 -10.68 -7.52
N ILE A 221 24.60 -10.26 -7.89
CA ILE A 221 25.22 -9.04 -7.36
C ILE A 221 24.37 -7.81 -7.69
N ILE A 222 23.90 -7.71 -8.94
CA ILE A 222 23.05 -6.60 -9.37
C ILE A 222 21.71 -6.62 -8.63
N TYR A 223 21.12 -7.80 -8.39
CA TYR A 223 19.91 -7.92 -7.58
C TYR A 223 20.11 -7.43 -6.16
N ILE A 224 21.24 -7.74 -5.51
CA ILE A 224 21.56 -7.23 -4.17
C ILE A 224 21.65 -5.71 -4.17
N VAL A 225 22.32 -5.13 -5.17
CA VAL A 225 22.44 -3.66 -5.31
C VAL A 225 21.07 -3.02 -5.54
N CYS A 226 20.26 -3.57 -6.43
CA CYS A 226 18.92 -3.06 -6.74
C CYS A 226 17.95 -3.17 -5.55
N MET A 227 18.02 -4.27 -4.78
CA MET A 227 17.27 -4.43 -3.52
C MET A 227 17.57 -3.27 -2.55
N TYR A 228 18.84 -2.89 -2.43
CA TYR A 228 19.26 -1.81 -1.55
C TYR A 228 18.80 -0.44 -2.06
N ILE A 229 19.02 -0.15 -3.35
CA ILE A 229 18.68 1.15 -3.98
C ILE A 229 17.16 1.40 -3.97
N SER A 230 16.35 0.36 -4.09
CA SER A 230 14.89 0.49 -4.22
C SER A 230 14.19 1.13 -3.02
N VAL A 231 14.81 1.13 -1.83
CA VAL A 231 14.26 1.76 -0.61
C VAL A 231 14.53 3.27 -0.56
N TYR A 232 15.53 3.76 -1.28
CA TYR A 232 16.00 5.15 -1.18
C TYR A 232 15.03 6.24 -1.67
N PRO A 233 14.32 6.09 -2.81
CA PRO A 233 13.46 7.16 -3.34
C PRO A 233 12.34 7.55 -2.37
N VAL A 234 11.75 6.55 -1.70
CA VAL A 234 10.70 6.75 -0.69
C VAL A 234 11.30 7.39 0.56
N GLY A 235 12.43 6.88 1.04
CA GLY A 235 13.10 7.39 2.25
C GLY A 235 13.59 8.84 2.14
N ILE A 236 14.20 9.22 1.02
CA ILE A 236 14.68 10.59 0.76
C ILE A 236 13.52 11.57 0.71
N SER A 237 12.41 11.18 0.07
CA SER A 237 11.25 12.05 -0.08
C SER A 237 10.60 12.38 1.28
N ILE A 238 10.62 11.44 2.24
CA ILE A 238 10.17 11.64 3.62
C ILE A 238 11.10 12.60 4.37
N ARG A 239 12.43 12.37 4.30
CA ARG A 239 13.44 13.18 5.01
C ARG A 239 13.45 14.65 4.59
N ASN A 240 13.33 14.93 3.30
CA ASN A 240 13.34 16.31 2.77
C ASN A 240 12.07 17.12 3.12
N SER A 241 11.06 16.51 3.74
CA SER A 241 9.83 17.20 4.18
C SER A 241 9.68 17.34 5.70
N ASN A 242 10.66 16.93 6.49
CA ASN A 242 10.57 16.96 7.95
C ASN A 242 10.72 18.37 8.53
N ILE A 243 9.72 19.24 8.29
CA ILE A 243 9.65 20.55 8.94
C ILE A 243 8.43 20.64 9.89
N TYR A 244 7.36 19.85 9.75
CA TYR A 244 6.24 19.94 10.69
C TYR A 244 5.50 18.61 10.94
N GLN A 245 5.27 18.35 12.24
CA GLN A 245 4.25 17.48 12.86
C GLN A 245 4.57 15.99 13.10
N VAL A 246 5.17 15.77 14.28
CA VAL A 246 5.38 14.45 14.93
C VAL A 246 4.07 13.78 15.38
N SER A 247 2.93 14.49 15.46
CA SER A 247 1.68 13.96 16.04
C SER A 247 0.84 13.08 15.08
N HIS A 248 0.76 13.41 13.79
CA HIS A 248 -0.02 12.65 12.80
C HIS A 248 0.74 11.42 12.25
N LEU A 249 2.07 11.44 12.37
CA LEU A 249 2.98 10.39 11.91
C LEU A 249 2.70 9.04 12.60
N THR A 250 2.31 9.08 13.87
CA THR A 250 2.05 7.87 14.68
C THR A 250 0.84 7.08 14.19
N ALA A 251 -0.21 7.73 13.66
CA ALA A 251 -1.42 7.04 13.22
C ALA A 251 -1.22 6.34 11.86
N SER A 252 -0.52 6.98 10.92
CA SER A 252 -0.24 6.40 9.61
C SER A 252 0.80 5.27 9.69
N ILE A 253 1.88 5.45 10.46
CA ILE A 253 2.88 4.39 10.68
C ILE A 253 2.26 3.22 11.45
N LEU A 254 1.46 3.48 12.49
CA LEU A 254 0.75 2.41 13.20
C LEU A 254 -0.24 1.69 12.27
N CYS A 255 -0.88 2.36 11.33
CA CYS A 255 -1.78 1.73 10.35
C CYS A 255 -1.02 0.91 9.30
N LEU A 256 0.15 1.35 8.83
CA LEU A 256 1.06 0.58 7.96
C LEU A 256 1.64 -0.63 8.69
N CYS A 257 2.16 -0.43 9.91
CA CYS A 257 2.66 -1.51 10.75
C CYS A 257 1.55 -2.49 11.11
N LEU A 258 0.34 -2.03 11.46
CA LEU A 258 -0.81 -2.93 11.61
C LEU A 258 -1.20 -3.57 10.29
N ARG A 259 -1.04 -2.93 9.13
CA ARG A 259 -1.42 -3.53 7.84
C ARG A 259 -0.48 -4.69 7.48
N THR A 260 0.82 -4.53 7.67
CA THR A 260 1.79 -5.63 7.51
C THR A 260 1.64 -6.66 8.62
N TYR A 261 1.45 -6.26 9.88
CA TYR A 261 1.33 -7.17 11.02
C TYR A 261 0.00 -7.93 11.04
N VAL A 262 -1.12 -7.31 10.66
CA VAL A 262 -2.41 -7.98 10.48
C VAL A 262 -2.38 -8.85 9.23
N CYS A 263 -1.70 -8.49 8.14
CA CYS A 263 -1.53 -9.43 7.02
C CYS A 263 -0.65 -10.61 7.39
N VAL A 264 0.47 -10.40 8.09
CA VAL A 264 1.33 -11.50 8.57
C VAL A 264 0.57 -12.36 9.57
N LEU A 265 -0.14 -11.78 10.54
CA LEU A 265 -1.01 -12.52 11.45
C LEU A 265 -2.15 -13.22 10.73
N TYR A 266 -2.80 -12.60 9.74
CA TYR A 266 -3.87 -13.23 8.99
C TYR A 266 -3.33 -14.38 8.15
N VAL A 267 -2.17 -14.22 7.51
CA VAL A 267 -1.46 -15.26 6.76
C VAL A 267 -1.02 -16.40 7.68
N PHE A 268 -0.45 -16.09 8.85
CA PHE A 268 0.00 -17.09 9.82
C PHE A 268 -1.20 -17.83 10.43
N VAL A 269 -2.22 -17.09 10.87
CA VAL A 269 -3.48 -17.65 11.37
C VAL A 269 -4.17 -18.48 10.29
N PHE A 270 -4.25 -18.03 9.03
CA PHE A 270 -4.88 -18.85 7.97
C PHE A 270 -4.08 -20.11 7.65
N ASN A 271 -2.74 -20.02 7.62
CA ASN A 271 -1.86 -21.16 7.34
C ASN A 271 -1.92 -22.20 8.48
N GLU A 272 -1.97 -21.74 9.73
CA GLU A 272 -2.12 -22.59 10.92
C GLU A 272 -3.57 -23.11 11.08
N TYR A 273 -4.59 -22.39 10.61
CA TYR A 273 -6.02 -22.77 10.72
C TYR A 273 -6.53 -23.73 9.65
N TYR A 274 -5.90 -23.85 8.47
CA TYR A 274 -6.30 -24.90 7.51
C TYR A 274 -5.97 -26.31 7.98
N ALA A 275 -5.16 -26.46 9.03
CA ALA A 275 -5.01 -27.72 9.74
C ALA A 275 -6.22 -28.07 10.64
N LEU A 276 -7.11 -27.11 11.00
CA LEU A 276 -8.11 -27.28 12.08
C LEU A 276 -9.46 -26.55 11.82
N GLN A 277 -10.35 -27.17 11.03
CA GLN A 277 -11.84 -27.05 10.99
C GLN A 277 -12.57 -25.71 10.60
N PRO A 278 -13.77 -25.77 9.91
CA PRO A 278 -14.28 -24.65 9.10
C PRO A 278 -15.53 -23.85 9.58
N ARG A 279 -16.08 -23.99 10.80
CA ARG A 279 -17.45 -23.47 11.11
C ARG A 279 -17.58 -22.10 11.82
N THR A 280 -16.49 -21.40 12.17
CA THR A 280 -16.57 -20.20 13.05
C THR A 280 -16.14 -18.88 12.37
N VAL A 281 -16.15 -18.84 11.04
CA VAL A 281 -15.46 -17.80 10.24
C VAL A 281 -16.22 -16.46 10.16
N LEU A 282 -17.55 -16.44 10.12
CA LEU A 282 -18.32 -15.19 9.93
C LEU A 282 -18.37 -14.28 11.17
N ARG A 283 -18.22 -14.86 12.37
CA ARG A 283 -18.35 -14.11 13.63
C ARG A 283 -17.07 -13.31 13.92
N ASN A 284 -15.90 -13.92 13.76
CA ASN A 284 -14.63 -13.30 14.19
C ASN A 284 -14.10 -12.22 13.22
N VAL A 285 -14.36 -12.36 11.92
CA VAL A 285 -14.03 -11.32 10.92
C VAL A 285 -14.84 -10.05 11.16
N SER A 286 -16.11 -10.19 11.57
CA SER A 286 -16.98 -9.08 11.95
C SER A 286 -16.47 -8.36 13.20
N TRP A 287 -16.02 -9.10 14.22
CA TRP A 287 -15.49 -8.50 15.46
C TRP A 287 -14.17 -7.74 15.24
N ALA A 288 -13.26 -8.23 14.40
CA ALA A 288 -12.02 -7.53 14.10
C ALA A 288 -12.25 -6.22 13.33
N PHE A 289 -13.16 -6.23 12.34
CA PHE A 289 -13.57 -5.02 11.61
C PHE A 289 -14.29 -4.02 12.53
N ILE A 290 -15.18 -4.49 13.41
CA ILE A 290 -15.86 -3.65 14.40
C ILE A 290 -14.87 -3.05 15.39
N ILE A 291 -13.89 -3.80 15.89
CA ILE A 291 -12.87 -3.28 16.82
C ILE A 291 -12.01 -2.20 16.15
N VAL A 292 -11.63 -2.36 14.88
CA VAL A 292 -10.89 -1.34 14.13
C VAL A 292 -11.73 -0.06 13.96
N ILE A 293 -13.01 -0.17 13.60
CA ILE A 293 -13.91 0.98 13.45
C ILE A 293 -14.17 1.65 14.81
N THR A 294 -14.40 0.86 15.87
CA THR A 294 -14.75 1.38 17.21
C THR A 294 -13.55 2.02 17.91
N THR A 295 -12.34 1.49 17.70
CA THR A 295 -11.09 2.05 18.24
C THR A 295 -10.73 3.36 17.52
N SER A 296 -10.96 3.44 16.20
CA SER A 296 -10.85 4.69 15.44
C SER A 296 -11.82 5.77 15.96
N ARG A 297 -13.08 5.39 16.23
CA ARG A 297 -14.12 6.30 16.74
C ARG A 297 -13.84 6.80 18.17
N LYS A 298 -13.36 5.94 19.08
CA LYS A 298 -12.97 6.30 20.46
C LYS A 298 -11.73 7.19 20.53
N ARG A 299 -10.80 7.08 19.57
CA ARG A 299 -9.60 7.93 19.52
C ARG A 299 -9.92 9.34 19.03
N ASN A 300 -10.82 9.47 18.05
CA ASN A 300 -11.37 10.76 17.64
C ASN A 300 -12.11 11.47 18.78
N SER A 301 -12.90 10.75 19.60
CA SER A 301 -13.61 11.38 20.73
C SER A 301 -12.69 11.86 21.86
N LYS A 302 -11.52 11.23 22.05
CA LYS A 302 -10.51 11.69 23.02
C LYS A 302 -9.73 12.91 22.53
N SER A 303 -9.43 12.98 21.23
CA SER A 303 -8.82 14.17 20.59
C SER A 303 -9.74 15.40 20.63
N LEU A 304 -11.06 15.20 20.66
CA LEU A 304 -12.06 16.26 20.81
C LEU A 304 -12.15 16.83 22.25
N ARG A 305 -11.76 16.06 23.28
CA ARG A 305 -11.75 16.57 24.68
C ARG A 305 -10.50 17.37 25.02
N THR A 306 -9.40 17.19 24.30
CA THR A 306 -8.16 17.96 24.52
C THR A 306 -8.09 19.25 23.70
N THR A 307 -9.10 19.54 22.88
CA THR A 307 -9.14 20.71 21.97
C THR A 307 -10.24 21.72 22.28
N THR A 308 -10.96 21.60 23.41
CA THR A 308 -11.75 22.71 23.95
C THR A 308 -10.83 23.68 24.69
N PRO A 309 -10.68 24.95 24.24
CA PRO A 309 -9.95 25.93 25.02
C PRO A 309 -10.75 26.24 26.30
N GLN A 310 -10.11 26.09 27.46
CA GLN A 310 -10.62 26.65 28.70
C GLN A 310 -10.80 28.17 28.49
N ALA A 311 -12.01 28.66 28.72
CA ALA A 311 -12.27 30.09 28.81
C ALA A 311 -11.44 30.67 29.97
N PRO A 312 -10.88 31.89 29.85
CA PRO A 312 -10.22 32.51 30.98
C PRO A 312 -11.26 32.78 32.07
N VAL A 313 -11.03 32.21 33.24
CA VAL A 313 -11.79 32.46 34.47
C VAL A 313 -11.41 33.85 34.96
N GLU A 314 -12.35 34.79 34.94
CA GLU A 314 -12.22 36.06 35.66
C GLU A 314 -12.10 35.76 37.16
N HIS A 315 -10.93 36.05 37.72
CA HIS A 315 -10.76 36.11 39.17
C HIS A 315 -11.39 37.41 39.68
N VAL A 316 -12.66 37.33 40.07
CA VAL A 316 -13.28 38.33 40.97
C VAL A 316 -12.68 38.14 42.35
N SER A 317 -11.72 39.00 42.70
CA SER A 317 -11.25 39.19 44.07
C SER A 317 -12.23 40.14 44.78
N ASN A 318 -13.12 39.57 45.59
CA ASN A 318 -13.97 40.33 46.51
C ASN A 318 -13.42 40.18 47.93
N GLY A 319 -13.23 41.32 48.59
CA GLY A 319 -13.19 41.42 50.04
C GLY A 319 -12.09 42.34 50.56
N PHE A 320 -12.42 43.60 50.87
CA PHE A 320 -12.67 43.99 52.26
C PHE A 320 -13.13 45.45 52.36
N LEU A 321 -14.18 45.63 53.18
CA LEU A 321 -14.74 46.89 53.67
C LEU A 321 -13.70 47.72 54.43
N HIS A 322 -13.71 49.05 54.30
CA HIS A 322 -14.01 49.98 55.41
C HIS A 322 -14.01 51.49 55.05
N SER A 323 -14.94 52.21 55.68
CA SER A 323 -15.06 53.66 55.97
C SER A 323 -15.09 54.66 54.80
N ALA A 324 -16.18 55.37 54.48
CA ALA A 324 -17.06 56.26 55.26
C ALA A 324 -16.47 57.67 55.50
N VAL A 325 -17.24 58.68 55.03
CA VAL A 325 -17.40 60.04 55.58
C VAL A 325 -16.34 61.11 55.21
N ARG A 326 -16.88 62.19 54.64
CA ARG A 326 -16.37 63.56 54.38
C ARG A 326 -15.54 63.81 53.14
#